data_AF-A0A1G8NIL5-F1
#
_entry.id   AF-A0A1G8NIL5-F1
#
_cell.length_a   1.000
_cell.length_b   1.000
_cell.length_c   1.000
_cell.angle_alpha   90.00
_cell.angle_beta   90.00
_cell.angle_gamma   90.00
#
_symmetry.space_group_name_H-M   'P 1'
#
loop_
_entity.id
_entity.type
_entity.pdbx_description
1 polymer ?
#
loop_
_entity_poly.entity_id
_entity_poly.type
_entity_poly.pdbx_seq_one_letter_code
_entity_poly.pdbx_strand_id
1 'polypeptide(L)'
;MTIKDYYMRAKRELENLAYHVDSYKKINYGIQFKMFKHKQGYLVRVYEKKNKNINLDISLVKNKKVKKDLVIVENKLRNQCIDFKRSNLQESFQLINQNIEDEIIEFLISIKAKSDYVNNNYLKYSFKVSGLKFNFYKNRKMTIQGRYDSYLLIKKDILKIINFKKKKNKISKSKNNKYQLSLFNNNQKIQKGVRL
;
A
#
# COMPACT_ATOMS: atom_id res chain seq x y z
N MET A 1 17.44 -10.64 4.61
CA MET A 1 17.70 -9.51 5.54
C MET A 1 18.90 -9.91 6.37
N THR A 2 19.90 -9.04 6.55
CA THR A 2 21.08 -9.36 7.37
C THR A 2 20.83 -9.03 8.85
N ILE A 3 21.64 -9.59 9.75
CA ILE A 3 21.60 -9.27 11.19
C ILE A 3 21.82 -7.77 11.44
N LYS A 4 22.72 -7.15 10.65
CA LYS A 4 22.99 -5.70 10.71
C LYS A 4 21.76 -4.89 10.31
N ASP A 5 21.10 -5.26 9.22
CA ASP A 5 19.87 -4.58 8.76
C ASP A 5 18.75 -4.72 9.80
N TYR A 6 18.59 -5.92 10.38
CA TYR A 6 17.60 -6.17 11.42
C TYR A 6 17.84 -5.28 12.65
N TYR A 7 19.09 -5.15 13.08
CA TYR A 7 19.43 -4.24 14.18
C TYR A 7 19.18 -2.78 13.84
N MET A 8 19.54 -2.30 12.66
CA MET A 8 19.28 -0.91 12.30
C MET A 8 17.78 -0.59 12.32
N ARG A 9 16.94 -1.54 11.89
CA ARG A 9 15.48 -1.42 12.00
C ARG A 9 15.00 -1.47 13.45
N ALA A 10 15.48 -2.43 14.24
CA ALA A 10 15.14 -2.54 15.65
C ALA A 10 15.53 -1.27 16.42
N LYS A 11 16.73 -0.73 16.17
CA LYS A 11 17.21 0.52 16.73
C LYS A 11 16.25 1.67 16.44
N ARG A 12 15.85 1.84 15.17
CA ARG A 12 14.89 2.89 14.77
C ARG A 12 13.54 2.75 15.49
N GLU A 13 13.00 1.54 15.57
CA GLU A 13 11.72 1.31 16.25
C GLU A 13 11.80 1.52 17.76
N LEU A 14 12.94 1.19 18.39
CA LEU A 14 13.20 1.46 19.79
C LEU A 14 13.36 2.95 20.08
N GLU A 15 14.09 3.68 19.23
CA GLU A 15 14.24 5.14 19.32
C GLU A 15 12.89 5.85 19.18
N ASN A 16 12.01 5.37 18.30
CA ASN A 16 10.61 5.86 18.19
C ASN A 16 9.80 5.66 19.49
N LEU A 17 10.17 4.70 20.34
CA LEU A 17 9.56 4.45 21.65
C LEU A 17 10.30 5.15 22.81
N ALA A 18 11.11 6.15 22.47
CA ALA A 18 11.94 6.95 23.37
C ALA A 18 13.00 6.14 24.14
N TYR A 19 13.53 5.07 23.53
CA TYR A 19 14.74 4.42 24.03
C TYR A 19 15.97 5.07 23.43
N HIS A 20 17.03 5.20 24.24
CA HIS A 20 18.37 5.43 23.72
C HIS A 20 19.02 4.07 23.42
N VAL A 21 19.60 3.88 22.24
CA VAL A 21 20.17 2.58 21.82
C VAL A 21 21.65 2.73 21.46
N ASP A 22 22.49 2.02 22.22
CA ASP A 22 23.94 2.00 22.01
C ASP A 22 24.32 1.29 20.70
N SER A 23 25.58 1.49 20.30
CA SER A 23 26.22 0.65 19.31
C SER A 23 26.23 -0.83 19.73
N TYR A 24 26.20 -1.71 18.74
CA TYR A 24 26.20 -3.15 18.99
C TYR A 24 27.63 -3.69 19.10
N LYS A 25 27.77 -4.77 19.87
CA LYS A 25 28.93 -5.67 19.90
C LYS A 25 28.59 -6.96 19.17
N LYS A 26 29.49 -7.46 18.32
CA LYS A 26 29.33 -8.80 17.72
C LYS A 26 29.48 -9.89 18.78
N ILE A 27 28.63 -10.91 18.70
CA ILE A 27 28.67 -12.10 19.56
C ILE A 27 28.56 -13.35 18.69
N ASN A 28 28.77 -14.53 19.29
CA ASN A 28 28.54 -15.78 18.57
C ASN A 28 27.09 -15.85 18.08
N TYR A 29 26.92 -16.12 16.79
CA TYR A 29 25.62 -16.23 16.11
C TYR A 29 24.76 -14.95 16.12
N GLY A 30 25.34 -13.77 16.37
CA GLY A 30 24.54 -12.54 16.40
C GLY A 30 25.27 -11.26 16.81
N ILE A 31 24.48 -10.31 17.29
CA ILE A 31 24.93 -9.05 17.85
C ILE A 31 24.18 -8.74 19.15
N GLN A 32 24.82 -8.00 20.04
CA GLN A 32 24.30 -7.62 21.34
C GLN A 32 24.42 -6.11 21.52
N PHE A 33 23.41 -5.45 22.06
CA PHE A 33 23.43 -4.01 22.32
C PHE A 33 22.67 -3.67 23.60
N LYS A 34 22.96 -2.49 24.15
CA LYS A 34 22.23 -1.93 25.29
C LYS A 34 21.20 -0.92 24.80
N MET A 35 20.06 -0.89 25.46
CA MET A 35 19.06 0.15 25.29
C MET A 35 18.68 0.74 26.65
N PHE A 36 18.36 2.02 26.69
CA PHE A 36 18.09 2.74 27.93
C PHE A 36 16.75 3.44 27.88
N LYS A 37 15.99 3.35 28.98
CA LYS A 37 14.75 4.11 29.20
C LYS A 37 14.71 4.55 30.65
N HIS A 38 14.47 5.85 30.87
CA HIS A 38 14.51 6.46 32.21
C HIS A 38 15.77 6.11 33.01
N LYS A 39 16.95 6.21 32.38
CA LYS A 39 18.28 5.86 32.94
C LYS A 39 18.48 4.39 33.32
N GLN A 40 17.52 3.51 33.08
CA GLN A 40 17.68 2.06 33.25
C GLN A 40 18.15 1.42 31.95
N GLY A 41 19.24 0.66 32.02
CA GLY A 41 19.79 -0.08 30.88
C GLY A 41 19.25 -1.51 30.79
N TYR A 42 18.98 -1.95 29.58
CA TYR A 42 18.51 -3.29 29.25
C TYR A 42 19.38 -3.89 28.16
N LEU A 43 19.74 -5.16 28.31
CA LEU A 43 20.56 -5.89 27.34
C LEU A 43 19.66 -6.66 26.37
N VAL A 44 19.89 -6.48 25.08
CA VAL A 44 19.12 -7.12 24.01
C VAL A 44 20.08 -7.77 23.01
N ARG A 45 19.67 -8.88 22.41
CA ARG A 45 20.45 -9.57 21.37
C ARG A 45 19.63 -9.72 20.11
N VAL A 46 20.30 -9.70 18.95
CA VAL A 46 19.74 -10.11 17.67
C VAL A 46 20.55 -11.30 17.19
N TYR A 47 19.88 -12.42 16.92
CA TYR A 47 20.54 -13.65 16.52
C TYR A 47 19.80 -14.32 15.37
N GLU A 48 20.52 -15.13 14.60
CA GLU A 48 19.96 -15.97 13.54
C GLU A 48 19.71 -17.37 14.07
N LYS A 49 18.46 -17.86 13.94
CA LYS A 49 18.09 -19.23 14.27
C LYS A 49 18.56 -20.19 13.18
N LYS A 50 18.60 -21.50 13.51
CA LYS A 50 18.94 -22.57 12.56
C LYS A 50 18.12 -22.55 11.25
N ASN A 51 16.89 -22.04 11.30
CA ASN A 51 16.01 -21.87 10.13
C ASN A 51 16.23 -20.56 9.35
N LYS A 52 17.38 -19.89 9.52
CA LYS A 52 17.73 -18.60 8.89
C LYS A 52 16.78 -17.44 9.22
N ASN A 53 15.99 -17.57 10.29
CA ASN A 53 15.16 -16.46 10.78
C ASN A 53 15.92 -15.65 11.82
N ILE A 54 15.96 -14.33 11.62
CA ILE A 54 16.57 -13.38 12.56
C ILE A 54 15.54 -12.96 13.60
N ASN A 55 15.90 -13.08 14.87
CA ASN A 55 15.04 -12.77 16.01
C ASN A 55 15.68 -11.78 16.98
N LEU A 56 14.83 -11.01 17.67
CA LEU A 56 15.18 -10.20 18.82
C LEU A 56 15.03 -11.03 20.10
N ASP A 57 16.12 -11.26 20.83
CA ASP A 57 16.11 -11.92 22.13
C ASP A 57 15.73 -10.93 23.24
N ILE A 58 14.57 -11.16 23.85
CA ILE A 58 14.02 -10.33 24.93
C ILE A 58 14.08 -11.05 26.29
N SER A 59 14.68 -12.24 26.36
CA SER A 59 14.72 -13.11 27.55
C SER A 59 15.38 -12.43 28.75
N LEU A 60 16.41 -11.63 28.51
CA LEU A 60 17.20 -10.94 29.53
C LEU A 60 16.49 -9.74 30.15
N VAL A 61 15.39 -9.27 29.56
CA VAL A 61 14.65 -8.11 30.04
C VAL A 61 13.60 -8.55 31.06
N LYS A 62 13.78 -8.21 32.34
CA LYS A 62 12.82 -8.58 33.41
C LYS A 62 11.66 -7.60 33.55
N ASN A 63 11.84 -6.33 33.16
CA ASN A 63 10.82 -5.31 33.29
C ASN A 63 9.62 -5.58 32.36
N LYS A 64 8.42 -5.77 32.92
CA LYS A 64 7.19 -6.10 32.17
C LYS A 64 6.79 -5.02 31.17
N LYS A 65 6.96 -3.73 31.49
CA LYS A 65 6.61 -2.62 30.58
C LYS A 65 7.54 -2.62 29.36
N VAL A 66 8.84 -2.77 29.60
CA VAL A 66 9.84 -2.85 28.53
C VAL A 66 9.66 -4.09 27.67
N LYS A 67 9.31 -5.23 28.27
CA LYS A 67 8.94 -6.44 27.52
C LYS A 67 7.77 -6.21 26.57
N LYS A 68 6.73 -5.48 26.98
CA LYS A 68 5.60 -5.13 26.09
C LYS A 68 6.06 -4.27 24.91
N ASP A 69 6.89 -3.25 25.16
CA ASP A 69 7.47 -2.42 24.09
C ASP A 69 8.27 -3.27 23.10
N LEU A 70 9.11 -4.18 23.60
CA LEU A 70 9.91 -5.07 22.77
C LEU A 70 9.08 -6.05 21.93
N VAL A 71 7.97 -6.55 22.46
CA VAL A 71 7.03 -7.39 21.69
C VAL A 71 6.37 -6.58 20.56
N ILE A 72 6.03 -5.32 20.81
CA ILE A 72 5.52 -4.41 19.76
C ILE A 72 6.57 -4.24 18.66
N VAL A 73 7.82 -3.98 19.03
CA VAL A 73 8.94 -3.87 18.08
C VAL A 73 9.13 -5.16 17.30
N GLU A 74 9.18 -6.31 17.98
CA GLU A 74 9.32 -7.62 17.32
C GLU A 74 8.19 -7.87 16.33
N ASN A 75 6.95 -7.55 16.69
CA ASN A 75 5.80 -7.67 15.81
C ASN A 75 5.89 -6.73 14.61
N LYS A 76 6.36 -5.49 14.77
CA LYS A 76 6.59 -4.59 13.63
C LYS A 76 7.68 -5.13 12.70
N LEU A 77 8.79 -5.63 13.25
CA LEU A 77 9.88 -6.21 12.48
C LEU A 77 9.45 -7.50 11.76
N ARG A 78 8.63 -8.32 12.40
CA ARG A 78 8.01 -9.51 11.80
C ARG A 78 6.98 -9.14 10.76
N ASN A 79 6.08 -8.19 11.02
CA ASN A 79 5.02 -7.80 10.09
C ASN A 79 5.57 -7.07 8.86
N GLN A 80 6.62 -6.25 9.02
CA GLN A 80 7.40 -5.73 7.89
C GLN A 80 8.16 -6.84 7.12
N CYS A 81 8.27 -8.05 7.68
CA CYS A 81 8.75 -9.24 6.98
C CYS A 81 7.63 -10.18 6.50
N ILE A 82 6.41 -10.07 7.03
CA ILE A 82 5.24 -10.90 6.71
C ILE A 82 4.36 -10.24 5.64
N ASP A 83 4.41 -8.92 5.48
CA ASP A 83 3.67 -8.18 4.43
C ASP A 83 4.26 -8.33 3.02
N PHE A 84 5.33 -9.12 2.88
CA PHE A 84 5.74 -9.66 1.60
C PHE A 84 5.94 -11.17 1.69
N LYS A 85 4.89 -11.90 2.09
CA LYS A 85 4.72 -13.21 1.45
C LYS A 85 4.79 -12.94 -0.04
N ARG A 86 5.75 -13.57 -0.73
CA ARG A 86 5.82 -13.66 -2.19
C ARG A 86 4.60 -14.46 -2.68
N SER A 87 3.39 -13.98 -2.38
CA SER A 87 2.17 -14.55 -2.88
C SER A 87 2.10 -14.18 -4.35
N ASN A 88 1.99 -15.21 -5.18
CA ASN A 88 1.59 -15.01 -6.56
C ASN A 88 0.16 -14.50 -6.52
N LEU A 89 -0.04 -13.32 -7.09
CA LEU A 89 -1.33 -12.73 -7.35
C LEU A 89 -1.87 -13.28 -8.67
N GLN A 90 -3.17 -13.52 -8.70
CA GLN A 90 -3.94 -13.61 -9.95
C GLN A 90 -5.26 -12.86 -9.76
N GLU A 91 -5.40 -11.70 -10.39
CA GLU A 91 -6.66 -10.95 -10.45
C GLU A 91 -7.24 -10.99 -11.86
N SER A 92 -8.57 -10.91 -11.96
CA SER A 92 -9.30 -10.92 -13.22
C SER A 92 -10.31 -9.78 -13.24
N PHE A 93 -10.42 -9.09 -14.38
CA PHE A 93 -11.31 -7.97 -14.58
C PHE A 93 -12.14 -8.18 -15.84
N GLN A 94 -13.42 -7.83 -15.79
CA GLN A 94 -14.26 -7.71 -16.98
C GLN A 94 -14.18 -6.27 -17.49
N LEU A 95 -13.65 -6.08 -18.69
CA LEU A 95 -13.56 -4.77 -19.33
C LEU A 95 -14.88 -4.49 -20.07
N ILE A 96 -15.57 -3.43 -19.64
CA ILE A 96 -16.94 -3.15 -20.08
C ILE A 96 -16.98 -2.67 -21.54
N ASN A 97 -15.93 -1.99 -22.01
CA ASN A 97 -15.80 -1.49 -23.37
C ASN A 97 -14.34 -1.42 -23.82
N GLN A 98 -14.12 -1.25 -25.13
CA GLN A 98 -12.81 -1.17 -25.75
C GLN A 98 -11.99 0.01 -25.24
N ASN A 99 -12.60 1.16 -24.95
CA ASN A 99 -11.86 2.33 -24.45
C ASN A 99 -11.13 2.05 -23.13
N ILE A 100 -11.73 1.25 -22.22
CA ILE A 100 -11.03 0.85 -20.97
C ILE A 100 -9.83 -0.04 -21.28
N GLU A 101 -9.96 -0.93 -22.27
CA GLU A 101 -8.84 -1.76 -22.73
C GLU A 101 -7.70 -0.88 -23.28
N ASP A 102 -8.03 0.06 -24.15
CA ASP A 102 -7.05 0.96 -24.79
C ASP A 102 -6.35 1.84 -23.74
N GLU A 103 -7.09 2.44 -22.80
CA GLU A 103 -6.52 3.24 -21.70
C GLU A 103 -5.55 2.44 -20.81
N ILE A 104 -5.87 1.16 -20.54
CA ILE A 104 -4.96 0.29 -19.79
C ILE A 104 -3.71 -0.03 -20.63
N ILE A 105 -3.86 -0.30 -21.93
CA ILE A 105 -2.73 -0.57 -22.82
C ILE A 105 -1.80 0.66 -22.90
N GLU A 106 -2.35 1.86 -23.09
CA GLU A 106 -1.59 3.11 -23.06
C GLU A 106 -0.85 3.30 -21.73
N PHE A 107 -1.53 3.04 -20.60
CA PHE A 107 -0.90 3.06 -19.29
C PHE A 107 0.27 2.07 -19.22
N LEU A 108 0.09 0.83 -19.68
CA LEU A 108 1.16 -0.18 -19.69
C LEU A 108 2.35 0.25 -20.56
N ILE A 109 2.11 0.84 -21.73
CA ILE A 109 3.16 1.38 -22.60
C ILE A 109 3.89 2.52 -21.89
N SER A 110 3.19 3.41 -21.20
CA SER A 110 3.78 4.55 -20.48
C SER A 110 4.74 4.10 -19.37
N ILE A 111 4.48 2.95 -18.74
CA ILE A 111 5.36 2.33 -17.74
C ILE A 111 6.36 1.32 -18.35
N LYS A 112 6.59 1.41 -19.66
CA LYS A 112 7.56 0.59 -20.42
C LYS A 112 7.29 -0.92 -20.35
N ALA A 113 6.02 -1.32 -20.33
CA ALA A 113 5.66 -2.73 -20.44
C ALA A 113 6.09 -3.30 -21.81
N LYS A 114 6.62 -4.52 -21.81
CA LYS A 114 7.01 -5.24 -23.03
C LYS A 114 5.86 -6.12 -23.49
N SER A 115 5.50 -6.05 -24.77
CA SER A 115 4.58 -7.00 -25.38
C SER A 115 5.23 -8.37 -25.52
N ASP A 116 4.54 -9.42 -25.10
CA ASP A 116 4.92 -10.80 -25.37
C ASP A 116 4.22 -11.31 -26.64
N TYR A 117 4.87 -12.23 -27.35
CA TYR A 117 4.22 -13.00 -28.42
C TYR A 117 3.06 -13.84 -27.86
N VAL A 118 1.95 -13.86 -28.59
CA VAL A 118 0.73 -14.59 -28.23
C VAL A 118 0.46 -15.65 -29.29
N ASN A 119 0.52 -16.93 -28.89
CA ASN A 119 0.20 -18.07 -29.77
C ASN A 119 -1.11 -18.77 -29.37
N ASN A 120 -2.07 -18.03 -28.82
CA ASN A 120 -3.29 -18.58 -28.25
C ASN A 120 -4.51 -17.88 -28.85
N ASN A 121 -5.44 -18.64 -29.42
CA ASN A 121 -6.62 -18.13 -30.12
C ASN A 121 -7.55 -17.28 -29.24
N TYR A 122 -7.49 -17.43 -27.91
CA TYR A 122 -8.32 -16.71 -26.95
C TYR A 122 -7.68 -15.41 -26.44
N LEU A 123 -6.35 -15.27 -26.57
CA LEU A 123 -5.61 -14.10 -26.14
C LEU A 123 -5.47 -13.12 -27.31
N LYS A 124 -5.70 -11.83 -27.00
CA LYS A 124 -5.52 -10.72 -27.92
C LYS A 124 -4.15 -10.09 -27.73
N TYR A 125 -3.78 -9.79 -26.48
CA TYR A 125 -2.48 -9.20 -26.12
C TYR A 125 -1.93 -9.79 -24.83
N SER A 126 -0.60 -9.77 -24.70
CA SER A 126 0.10 -10.07 -23.45
C SER A 126 1.20 -9.04 -23.21
N PHE A 127 1.27 -8.50 -22.01
CA PHE A 127 2.29 -7.52 -21.61
C PHE A 127 2.99 -7.97 -20.32
N LYS A 128 4.27 -7.63 -20.19
CA LYS A 128 5.05 -7.83 -18.97
C LYS A 128 5.68 -6.54 -18.49
N VAL A 129 5.56 -6.28 -17.19
CA VAL A 129 6.20 -5.14 -16.52
C VAL A 129 6.47 -5.48 -15.06
N SER A 130 7.68 -5.19 -14.57
CA SER A 130 8.04 -5.30 -13.15
C SER A 130 7.65 -6.63 -12.47
N GLY A 131 7.75 -7.76 -13.18
CA GLY A 131 7.38 -9.08 -12.64
C GLY A 131 5.87 -9.36 -12.59
N LEU A 132 5.08 -8.56 -13.29
CA LEU A 132 3.66 -8.79 -13.58
C LEU A 132 3.47 -9.15 -15.04
N LYS A 133 2.47 -9.99 -15.31
CA LYS A 133 1.98 -10.36 -16.62
C LYS A 133 0.52 -9.95 -16.74
N PHE A 134 0.21 -9.23 -17.80
CA PHE A 134 -1.12 -8.79 -18.18
C PHE A 134 -1.55 -9.56 -19.40
N ASN A 135 -2.69 -10.24 -19.33
CA ASN A 135 -3.26 -10.95 -20.46
C ASN A 135 -4.62 -10.35 -20.80
N PHE A 136 -4.80 -9.95 -22.04
CA PHE A 136 -6.06 -9.45 -22.58
C PHE A 136 -6.68 -10.52 -23.46
N TYR A 137 -7.92 -10.89 -23.17
CA TYR A 137 -8.64 -11.95 -23.86
C TYR A 137 -9.68 -11.35 -24.82
N LYS A 138 -9.98 -12.07 -25.91
CA LYS A 138 -10.97 -11.64 -26.91
C LYS A 138 -12.38 -11.42 -26.34
N ASN A 139 -12.71 -12.07 -25.22
CA ASN A 139 -13.99 -11.90 -24.50
C ASN A 139 -14.01 -10.68 -23.55
N ARG A 140 -13.08 -9.73 -23.73
CA ARG A 140 -12.91 -8.53 -22.88
C ARG A 140 -12.61 -8.84 -21.42
N LYS A 141 -12.09 -10.04 -21.12
CA LYS A 141 -11.50 -10.34 -19.82
C LYS A 141 -10.04 -9.89 -19.83
N MET A 142 -9.58 -9.31 -18.73
CA MET A 142 -8.18 -9.06 -18.47
C MET A 142 -7.74 -9.85 -17.24
N THR A 143 -6.56 -10.48 -17.28
CA THR A 143 -5.95 -11.06 -16.08
C THR A 143 -4.61 -10.41 -15.78
N ILE A 144 -4.33 -10.23 -14.49
CA ILE A 144 -3.05 -9.73 -13.98
C ILE A 144 -2.49 -10.81 -13.08
N GLN A 145 -1.29 -11.29 -13.41
CA GLN A 145 -0.60 -12.34 -12.67
C GLN A 145 0.80 -11.90 -12.30
N GLY A 146 1.33 -12.34 -11.16
CA GLY A 146 2.72 -12.10 -10.79
C GLY A 146 2.87 -11.78 -9.32
N ARG A 147 3.91 -11.03 -8.96
CA ARG A 147 4.19 -10.75 -7.55
C ARG A 147 3.24 -9.68 -7.01
N TYR A 148 2.65 -9.93 -5.84
CA TYR A 148 1.70 -9.00 -5.21
C TYR A 148 2.29 -7.61 -4.92
N ASP A 149 3.57 -7.55 -4.54
CA ASP A 149 4.30 -6.30 -4.28
C ASP A 149 4.36 -5.40 -5.50
N SER A 150 4.70 -5.97 -6.65
CA SER A 150 4.69 -5.25 -7.92
C SER A 150 3.29 -4.75 -8.27
N TYR A 151 2.24 -5.53 -7.98
CA TYR A 151 0.86 -5.13 -8.28
C TYR A 151 0.41 -3.94 -7.43
N LEU A 152 0.76 -3.90 -6.15
CA LEU A 152 0.39 -2.79 -5.26
C LEU A 152 0.84 -1.42 -5.79
N LEU A 153 1.99 -1.38 -6.49
CA LEU A 153 2.54 -0.15 -7.06
C LEU A 153 1.65 0.47 -8.14
N ILE A 154 0.89 -0.35 -8.86
CA ILE A 154 0.09 0.07 -10.02
C ILE A 154 -1.42 -0.14 -9.85
N LYS A 155 -1.84 -0.87 -8.80
CA LYS A 155 -3.23 -1.22 -8.52
C LYS A 155 -4.15 0.00 -8.54
N LYS A 156 -3.71 1.09 -7.92
CA LYS A 156 -4.52 2.32 -7.81
C LYS A 156 -4.84 2.90 -9.20
N ASP A 157 -3.88 2.86 -10.13
CA ASP A 157 -4.06 3.46 -11.45
C ASP A 157 -4.89 2.56 -12.36
N ILE A 158 -4.67 1.25 -12.33
CA ILE A 158 -5.55 0.27 -12.99
C ILE A 158 -7.00 0.40 -12.51
N LEU A 159 -7.23 0.48 -11.21
CA LEU A 159 -8.58 0.62 -10.66
C LEU A 159 -9.21 1.98 -10.99
N LYS A 160 -8.42 3.06 -11.13
CA LYS A 160 -8.95 4.34 -11.60
C LYS A 160 -9.47 4.21 -13.02
N ILE A 161 -8.69 3.64 -13.95
CA ILE A 161 -9.08 3.45 -15.35
C ILE A 161 -10.36 2.61 -15.44
N ILE A 162 -10.41 1.48 -14.72
CA ILE A 162 -11.59 0.60 -14.69
C ILE A 162 -12.83 1.30 -14.11
N ASN A 163 -12.68 2.10 -13.04
CA ASN A 163 -13.81 2.75 -12.36
C ASN A 163 -14.20 4.12 -12.94
N PHE A 164 -13.39 4.72 -13.82
CA PHE A 164 -13.56 6.10 -14.28
C PHE A 164 -14.95 6.36 -14.92
N LYS A 165 -15.60 5.34 -15.48
CA LYS A 165 -16.93 5.47 -16.10
C LYS A 165 -18.14 5.19 -15.20
N LYS A 166 -17.98 4.71 -13.96
CA LYS A 166 -19.12 4.66 -13.01
C LYS A 166 -19.60 6.07 -12.61
N LYS A 167 -18.74 7.10 -12.71
CA LYS A 167 -19.11 8.50 -12.44
C LYS A 167 -19.71 9.24 -13.64
N LYS A 168 -19.25 8.98 -14.87
CA LYS A 168 -19.78 9.67 -16.07
C LYS A 168 -21.19 9.20 -16.47
N ASN A 169 -21.56 7.94 -16.22
CA ASN A 169 -22.90 7.42 -16.55
C ASN A 169 -24.00 7.78 -15.53
N LYS A 170 -23.70 8.53 -14.47
CA LYS A 170 -24.72 9.04 -13.52
C LYS A 170 -25.26 10.42 -13.87
N ILE A 171 -24.71 11.12 -14.87
CA ILE A 171 -25.08 12.52 -15.19
C ILE A 171 -26.13 12.62 -16.31
N SER A 172 -26.51 11.53 -16.98
CA SER A 172 -27.59 11.54 -17.98
C SER A 172 -28.84 10.78 -17.52
N LYS A 173 -29.55 11.35 -16.55
CA LYS A 173 -31.01 11.23 -16.48
C LYS A 173 -31.58 12.63 -16.29
N SER A 174 -31.98 13.23 -17.41
CA SER A 174 -32.89 14.37 -17.39
C SER A 174 -34.13 14.00 -16.57
N LYS A 175 -34.46 14.84 -15.59
CA LYS A 175 -35.85 15.05 -15.21
C LYS A 175 -36.10 16.55 -15.26
N ASN A 176 -36.80 16.96 -16.30
CA ASN A 176 -37.66 18.13 -16.25
C ASN A 176 -38.55 18.02 -15.01
N ASN A 177 -38.45 18.98 -14.10
CA ASN A 177 -39.46 20.01 -13.88
C ASN A 177 -39.47 20.53 -12.45
N LYS A 178 -39.65 21.85 -12.39
CA LYS A 178 -40.13 22.68 -11.27
C LYS A 178 -39.34 22.57 -9.97
N TYR A 179 -38.38 23.47 -9.80
CA TYR A 179 -38.45 24.55 -8.79
C TYR A 179 -37.43 25.62 -9.20
N GLN A 180 -37.90 26.62 -9.95
CA GLN A 180 -37.30 27.96 -9.91
C GLN A 180 -37.76 28.62 -8.61
N LEU A 181 -36.82 29.17 -7.85
CA LEU A 181 -36.94 30.31 -6.92
C LEU A 181 -35.49 30.70 -6.58
N SER A 182 -34.83 31.43 -7.48
CA SER A 182 -34.69 32.90 -7.45
C SER A 182 -33.91 33.40 -6.24
N LEU A 183 -32.58 33.38 -6.37
CA LEU A 183 -31.70 34.30 -5.65
C LEU A 183 -31.11 35.24 -6.69
N PHE A 184 -31.24 36.54 -6.42
CA PHE A 184 -30.80 37.69 -7.23
C PHE A 184 -31.81 38.22 -8.25
N ASN A 185 -32.67 39.10 -7.74
CA ASN A 185 -33.13 40.38 -8.30
C ASN A 185 -33.97 41.03 -7.18
N ASN A 186 -33.95 42.32 -6.87
CA ASN A 186 -33.09 43.45 -7.12
C ASN A 186 -33.51 44.50 -6.06
N ASN A 187 -32.55 45.28 -5.60
CA ASN A 187 -32.66 46.70 -5.26
C ASN A 187 -34.05 47.37 -5.12
N GLN A 188 -34.18 48.06 -3.97
CA GLN A 188 -34.79 49.38 -3.78
C GLN A 188 -36.31 49.56 -4.03
N LYS A 189 -37.03 49.96 -2.98
CA LYS A 189 -37.78 51.23 -2.86
C LYS A 189 -38.51 51.29 -1.51
N ILE A 190 -38.19 52.26 -0.66
CA ILE A 190 -38.92 53.53 -0.44
C ILE A 190 -40.21 53.38 0.40
N GLN A 191 -40.09 53.95 1.60
CA GLN A 191 -41.05 54.76 2.38
C GLN A 191 -42.31 54.17 3.06
N LYS A 192 -42.39 54.63 4.33
CA LYS A 192 -43.53 55.21 5.07
C LYS A 192 -44.41 54.24 5.86
N GLY A 193 -44.51 54.56 7.15
CA GLY A 193 -45.57 54.06 8.02
C GLY A 193 -45.33 54.21 9.52
N VAL A 194 -44.99 55.41 10.00
CA VAL A 194 -45.28 55.78 11.40
C VAL A 194 -46.47 56.72 11.35
N ARG A 195 -47.58 56.33 11.98
CA ARG A 195 -48.43 57.22 12.78
C ARG A 195 -49.48 56.41 13.56
N LEU A 196 -49.41 56.66 14.88
CA LEU A 196 -50.39 56.51 15.97
C LEU A 196 -50.81 55.09 16.34
#